data_AF-A0A8T4CAG7-F1
#
_entry.id   AF-A0A8T4CAG7-F1
#
_cell.length_a   1.000
_cell.length_b   1.000
_cell.length_c   1.000
_cell.angle_alpha   90.00
_cell.angle_beta   90.00
_cell.angle_gamma   90.00
#
_symmetry.space_group_name_H-M   'P 1'
#
loop_
_entity.id
_entity.type
_entity.pdbx_description
1 polymer ?
#
loop_
_entity_poly.entity_id
_entity_poly.type
_entity_poly.pdbx_seq_one_letter_code
_entity_poly.pdbx_strand_id
1 'polypeptide(L)'
;MPPARIPIDKLRSLIPLESVSELNLPDKGEVELSRLETNTWLLSLPSVQKDLVESSGFVLKPIHQKVLRLLKTHRLPDLIEGRFERFLAGEELSAFNELLHAGKIVVIKTNPKFDKGIYREPIPSVDNTTVSHSSNSIPPSNVKKIITHTQVIEKPMEEYSLVNDGFMVLRSDGAAKAASFDLQERIRNGEVKGIKTFDGFYYIVENSLLEKYTGKLVGFLQTKKKEELSALALSQAIPPILARIILEFAKEDGIVIEKQKNLYAYVG
;
A
#
# COMPACT_ATOMS: atom_id res chain seq x y z
N MET A 1 -15.56 25.54 -12.06
CA MET A 1 -16.55 25.26 -13.13
C MET A 1 -17.20 23.93 -12.79
N PRO A 2 -18.52 23.77 -12.97
CA PRO A 2 -19.16 22.48 -12.80
C PRO A 2 -18.58 21.48 -13.81
N PRO A 3 -18.52 20.18 -13.47
CA PRO A 3 -18.09 19.15 -14.39
C PRO A 3 -18.98 19.11 -15.63
N ALA A 4 -18.37 18.94 -16.80
CA ALA A 4 -19.09 18.83 -18.07
C ALA A 4 -19.12 17.36 -18.52
N ARG A 5 -20.31 16.85 -18.84
CA ARG A 5 -20.45 15.53 -19.46
C ARG A 5 -20.32 15.65 -20.97
N ILE A 6 -19.42 14.88 -21.56
CA ILE A 6 -19.14 14.89 -22.99
C ILE A 6 -19.26 13.46 -23.53
N PRO A 7 -20.05 13.21 -24.60
CA PRO A 7 -20.06 11.92 -25.29
C PRO A 7 -18.65 11.54 -25.77
N ILE A 8 -18.26 10.28 -25.62
CA ILE A 8 -16.91 9.81 -25.98
C ILE A 8 -16.60 10.09 -27.46
N ASP A 9 -17.57 9.91 -28.36
CA ASP A 9 -17.39 10.21 -29.79
C ASP A 9 -17.03 11.69 -30.03
N LYS A 10 -17.63 12.59 -29.25
CA LYS A 10 -17.33 14.01 -29.31
C LYS A 10 -15.96 14.30 -28.71
N LEU A 11 -15.58 13.65 -27.61
CA LEU A 11 -14.23 13.76 -27.05
C LEU A 11 -13.16 13.34 -28.06
N ARG A 12 -13.34 12.19 -28.73
CA ARG A 12 -12.41 11.67 -29.75
C ARG A 12 -12.17 12.66 -30.91
N SER A 13 -13.12 13.56 -31.18
CA SER A 13 -12.96 14.63 -32.18
C SER A 13 -12.22 15.88 -31.67
N LEU A 14 -12.06 16.04 -30.35
CA LEU A 14 -11.48 17.22 -29.70
C LEU A 14 -10.01 17.02 -29.29
N ILE A 15 -9.54 15.79 -29.20
CA ILE A 15 -8.16 15.46 -28.81
C ILE A 15 -7.42 14.70 -29.92
N PRO A 16 -6.08 14.86 -30.05
CA PRO A 16 -5.29 14.11 -31.01
C PRO A 16 -5.48 12.59 -30.86
N LEU A 17 -5.54 11.87 -31.98
CA LEU A 17 -5.81 10.43 -32.01
C LEU A 17 -4.83 9.63 -31.14
N GLU A 18 -3.57 10.06 -31.08
CA GLU A 18 -2.50 9.44 -30.30
C GLU A 18 -2.82 9.41 -28.80
N SER A 19 -3.38 10.50 -28.27
CA SER A 19 -3.78 10.61 -26.86
C SER A 19 -5.03 9.80 -26.53
N VAL A 20 -5.91 9.56 -27.52
CA VAL A 20 -7.13 8.74 -27.33
C VAL A 20 -6.77 7.28 -27.10
N SER A 21 -5.81 6.74 -27.86
CA SER A 21 -5.42 5.33 -27.79
C SER A 21 -4.84 4.93 -26.43
N GLU A 22 -4.21 5.85 -25.72
CA GLU A 22 -3.61 5.59 -24.39
C GLU A 22 -4.66 5.51 -23.27
N LEU A 23 -5.85 6.08 -23.47
CA LEU A 23 -6.86 6.23 -22.42
C LEU A 23 -7.78 5.02 -22.24
N ASN A 24 -7.68 3.98 -23.08
CA ASN A 24 -8.52 2.78 -23.04
C ASN A 24 -10.04 3.08 -22.86
N LEU A 25 -10.53 4.11 -23.54
CA LEU A 25 -11.94 4.53 -23.42
C LEU A 25 -12.87 3.55 -24.15
N PRO A 26 -14.05 3.24 -23.59
CA PRO A 26 -15.04 2.40 -24.27
C PRO A 26 -15.54 3.07 -25.57
N ASP A 27 -16.07 2.26 -26.49
CA ASP A 27 -16.51 2.77 -27.80
C ASP A 27 -17.73 3.69 -27.75
N LYS A 28 -18.51 3.62 -26.67
CA LYS A 28 -19.70 4.46 -26.45
C LYS A 28 -19.79 4.83 -24.97
N GLY A 29 -20.42 5.96 -24.69
CA GLY A 29 -20.65 6.45 -23.33
C GLY A 29 -20.44 7.96 -23.23
N GLU A 30 -20.54 8.46 -22.00
CA GLU A 30 -20.17 9.83 -21.65
C GLU A 30 -18.95 9.79 -20.73
N VAL A 31 -18.11 10.82 -20.78
CA VAL A 31 -17.06 11.08 -19.79
C VAL A 31 -17.38 12.38 -19.06
N GLU A 32 -16.98 12.46 -17.80
CA GLU A 32 -17.05 13.67 -17.00
C GLU A 32 -15.69 14.38 -17.01
N LEU A 33 -15.68 15.60 -17.51
CA LEU A 33 -14.48 16.45 -17.56
C LEU A 33 -14.55 17.51 -16.46
N SER A 34 -13.57 17.45 -15.57
CA SER A 34 -13.39 18.40 -14.47
C SER A 34 -12.08 19.16 -14.66
N ARG A 35 -12.13 20.49 -14.65
CA ARG A 35 -10.91 21.31 -14.72
C ARG A 35 -10.22 21.32 -13.35
N LEU A 36 -8.96 20.88 -13.30
CA LEU A 36 -8.14 20.95 -12.09
C LEU A 36 -7.45 22.33 -11.99
N GLU A 37 -6.71 22.72 -13.03
CA GLU A 37 -5.89 23.95 -13.05
C GLU A 37 -5.89 24.61 -14.45
N THR A 38 -5.07 25.66 -14.64
CA THR A 38 -4.77 26.21 -15.97
C THR A 38 -4.04 25.17 -16.82
N ASN A 39 -4.73 24.64 -17.84
CA ASN A 39 -4.28 23.62 -18.80
C ASN A 39 -4.30 22.16 -18.31
N THR A 40 -4.90 21.86 -17.16
CA THR A 40 -5.04 20.47 -16.67
C THR A 40 -6.50 20.10 -16.48
N TRP A 41 -6.91 18.98 -17.10
CA TRP A 41 -8.26 18.42 -17.01
C TRP A 41 -8.21 17.00 -16.47
N LEU A 42 -9.12 16.70 -15.55
CA LEU A 42 -9.40 15.36 -15.07
C LEU A 42 -10.51 14.78 -15.92
N LEU A 43 -10.22 13.64 -16.55
CA LEU A 43 -11.20 12.83 -17.23
C LEU A 43 -11.64 11.69 -16.31
N SER A 44 -12.87 11.75 -15.85
CA SER A 44 -13.49 10.68 -15.06
C SER A 44 -14.47 9.96 -15.96
N LEU A 45 -14.29 8.65 -16.13
CA LEU A 45 -15.39 7.84 -16.62
C LEU A 45 -16.47 7.89 -15.52
N PRO A 46 -17.73 8.25 -15.83
CA PRO A 46 -18.80 8.02 -14.89
C PRO A 46 -18.66 6.56 -14.55
N SER A 47 -18.44 6.27 -13.27
CA SER A 47 -18.34 4.92 -12.79
C SER A 47 -19.52 4.24 -13.44
N VAL A 48 -19.26 3.30 -14.36
CA VAL A 48 -20.25 2.29 -14.63
C VAL A 48 -20.33 1.66 -13.27
N GLN A 49 -21.27 2.16 -12.46
CA GLN A 49 -21.86 1.40 -11.40
C GLN A 49 -22.27 0.18 -12.17
N LYS A 50 -21.37 -0.81 -12.14
CA LYS A 50 -21.71 -2.16 -12.44
C LYS A 50 -22.84 -2.35 -11.45
N ASP A 51 -24.06 -2.30 -11.97
CA ASP A 51 -25.28 -2.79 -11.36
C ASP A 51 -25.12 -4.31 -11.19
N LEU A 52 -24.07 -4.68 -10.46
CA LEU A 52 -23.66 -5.99 -10.06
C LEU A 52 -23.47 -5.82 -8.55
N VAL A 53 -24.59 -6.13 -7.89
CA VAL A 53 -24.75 -6.47 -6.48
C VAL A 53 -25.21 -5.33 -5.54
N GLU A 54 -26.27 -4.62 -5.94
CA GLU A 54 -27.31 -4.19 -4.99
C GLU A 54 -28.68 -4.79 -5.38
N SER A 55 -28.76 -6.11 -5.57
CA SER A 55 -30.06 -6.77 -5.76
C SER A 55 -30.00 -8.27 -5.49
N SER A 56 -29.54 -8.64 -4.30
CA SER A 56 -30.06 -9.83 -3.65
C SER A 56 -30.26 -9.46 -2.20
N GLY A 57 -31.52 -9.48 -1.73
CA GLY A 57 -31.87 -9.38 -0.31
C GLY A 57 -31.32 -10.58 0.48
N PHE A 58 -30.00 -10.74 0.47
CA PHE A 58 -29.29 -11.82 1.11
C PHE A 58 -29.27 -11.53 2.60
N VAL A 59 -30.25 -12.10 3.31
CA VAL A 59 -30.37 -11.99 4.76
C VAL A 59 -29.28 -12.86 5.39
N LEU A 60 -28.32 -12.21 6.05
CA LEU A 60 -27.25 -12.89 6.78
C LEU A 60 -27.83 -13.64 7.98
N LYS A 61 -27.78 -14.98 7.91
CA LYS A 61 -28.13 -15.88 9.02
C LYS A 61 -26.99 -15.92 10.05
N PRO A 62 -27.25 -16.30 11.31
CA PRO A 62 -26.20 -16.46 12.32
C PRO A 62 -25.06 -17.42 11.91
N ILE A 63 -25.40 -18.47 11.14
CA ILE A 63 -24.42 -19.43 10.62
C ILE A 63 -23.46 -18.79 9.62
N HIS A 64 -23.91 -17.82 8.80
CA HIS A 64 -23.05 -17.08 7.88
C HIS A 64 -22.01 -16.25 8.64
N GLN A 65 -22.42 -15.58 9.72
CA GLN A 65 -21.51 -14.81 10.56
C GLN A 65 -20.44 -15.70 11.22
N LYS A 66 -20.81 -16.93 11.61
CA LYS A 66 -19.87 -17.91 12.14
C LYS A 66 -18.80 -18.29 11.11
N VAL A 67 -19.20 -18.55 9.86
CA VAL A 67 -18.28 -18.87 8.76
C VAL A 67 -17.34 -17.69 8.45
N LEU A 68 -17.85 -16.46 8.39
CA LEU A 68 -17.03 -15.26 8.20
C LEU A 68 -16.03 -15.07 9.34
N ARG A 69 -16.42 -15.37 10.59
CA ARG A 69 -15.49 -15.32 11.73
C ARG A 69 -14.38 -16.36 11.63
N LEU A 70 -14.68 -17.56 11.12
CA LEU A 70 -13.68 -18.61 10.90
C LEU A 70 -12.65 -18.16 9.85
N LEU A 71 -13.09 -17.53 8.76
CA LEU A 71 -12.19 -16.96 7.74
C LEU A 71 -11.20 -15.94 8.32
N LYS A 72 -11.64 -15.12 9.29
CA LYS A 72 -10.76 -14.12 9.96
C LYS A 72 -9.81 -14.73 10.99
N THR A 73 -10.17 -15.88 11.55
CA THR A 73 -9.43 -16.50 12.67
C THR A 73 -8.36 -17.47 12.17
N HIS A 74 -8.61 -18.18 11.08
CA HIS A 74 -7.67 -19.16 10.52
C HIS A 74 -6.48 -18.50 9.82
N ARG A 75 -5.35 -19.21 9.79
CA ARG A 75 -4.12 -18.76 9.10
C ARG A 75 -4.25 -18.98 7.60
N LEU A 76 -3.52 -18.20 6.80
CA LEU A 76 -3.54 -18.28 5.34
C LEU A 76 -3.39 -19.70 4.75
N PRO A 77 -2.52 -20.59 5.27
CA PRO A 77 -2.41 -21.95 4.71
C PRO A 77 -3.64 -22.83 4.91
N ASP A 78 -4.51 -22.47 5.86
CA ASP A 78 -5.77 -23.18 6.14
C ASP A 78 -6.94 -22.62 5.30
N LEU A 79 -6.78 -21.42 4.72
CA LEU A 79 -7.78 -20.76 3.87
C LEU A 79 -7.70 -21.17 2.39
N ILE A 80 -6.89 -22.19 2.07
CA ILE A 80 -6.69 -22.69 0.71
C ILE A 80 -7.89 -23.53 0.28
N GLU A 81 -8.31 -23.37 -0.97
CA GLU A 81 -9.35 -24.15 -1.64
C GLU A 81 -9.16 -25.68 -1.49
N GLY A 82 -10.25 -26.35 -1.11
CA GLY A 82 -10.33 -27.76 -0.73
C GLY A 82 -9.83 -28.09 0.68
N ARG A 83 -9.06 -27.21 1.33
CA ARG A 83 -8.57 -27.42 2.70
C ARG A 83 -9.46 -26.75 3.73
N PHE A 84 -9.88 -25.51 3.48
CA PHE A 84 -10.75 -24.76 4.39
C PHE A 84 -12.08 -25.47 4.62
N GLU A 85 -12.65 -26.03 3.57
CA GLU A 85 -13.93 -26.74 3.54
C GLU A 85 -13.93 -27.98 4.43
N ARG A 86 -12.75 -28.57 4.68
CA ARG A 86 -12.60 -29.71 5.59
C ARG A 86 -12.74 -29.33 7.06
N PHE A 87 -12.60 -28.06 7.40
CA PHE A 87 -12.80 -27.54 8.75
C PHE A 87 -14.26 -27.16 9.03
N LEU A 88 -15.11 -27.12 8.00
CA LEU A 88 -16.51 -26.74 8.12
C LEU A 88 -17.37 -27.98 8.36
N ALA A 89 -18.30 -27.90 9.32
CA ALA A 89 -19.37 -28.88 9.46
C ALA A 89 -20.32 -28.82 8.26
N GLY A 90 -21.15 -29.84 8.03
CA GLY A 90 -22.03 -29.91 6.85
C GLY A 90 -22.95 -28.68 6.68
N GLU A 91 -23.51 -28.16 7.78
CA GLU A 91 -24.33 -26.94 7.76
C GLU A 91 -23.50 -25.68 7.45
N GLU A 92 -22.27 -25.61 7.98
CA GLU A 92 -21.35 -24.50 7.73
C GLU A 92 -20.83 -24.50 6.28
N LEU A 93 -20.62 -25.68 5.70
CA LEU A 93 -20.23 -25.84 4.31
C LEU A 93 -21.34 -25.37 3.36
N SER A 94 -22.60 -25.69 3.68
CA SER A 94 -23.75 -25.17 2.94
C SER A 94 -23.81 -23.63 3.03
N ALA A 95 -23.67 -23.08 4.24
CA ALA A 95 -23.64 -21.64 4.47
C ALA A 95 -22.46 -20.94 3.77
N PHE A 96 -21.31 -21.59 3.69
CA PHE A 96 -20.13 -21.11 2.99
C PHE A 96 -20.36 -21.03 1.48
N ASN A 97 -20.95 -22.07 0.88
CA ASN A 97 -21.30 -22.07 -0.54
C ASN A 97 -22.33 -20.98 -0.88
N GLU A 98 -23.32 -20.75 -0.01
CA GLU A 98 -24.27 -19.63 -0.16
C GLU A 98 -23.53 -18.28 -0.19
N LEU A 99 -22.56 -18.06 0.72
CA LEU A 99 -21.75 -16.84 0.77
C LEU A 99 -20.84 -16.67 -0.45
N LEU A 100 -20.31 -17.78 -0.98
CA LEU A 100 -19.49 -17.80 -2.19
C LEU A 100 -20.31 -17.42 -3.43
N HIS A 101 -21.51 -18.01 -3.58
CA HIS A 101 -22.45 -17.65 -4.65
C HIS A 101 -22.96 -16.22 -4.54
N ALA A 102 -23.18 -15.72 -3.32
CA ALA A 102 -23.59 -14.34 -3.06
C ALA A 102 -22.45 -13.31 -3.25
N GLY A 103 -21.23 -13.75 -3.58
CA GLY A 103 -20.06 -12.88 -3.74
C GLY A 103 -19.59 -12.22 -2.45
N LYS A 104 -20.03 -12.72 -1.27
CA LYS A 104 -19.56 -12.26 0.05
C LYS A 104 -18.24 -12.90 0.45
N ILE A 105 -17.85 -13.98 -0.23
CA ILE A 105 -16.52 -14.58 -0.19
C ILE A 105 -16.04 -14.68 -1.64
N VAL A 106 -14.78 -14.37 -1.87
CA VAL A 106 -14.13 -14.47 -3.18
C VAL A 106 -12.91 -15.37 -3.09
N VAL A 107 -12.64 -16.07 -4.19
CA VAL A 107 -11.44 -16.89 -4.36
C VAL A 107 -10.37 -16.05 -5.04
N ILE A 108 -9.25 -15.81 -4.36
CA ILE A 108 -8.14 -15.03 -4.90
C ILE A 108 -6.98 -15.96 -5.19
N LYS A 109 -6.54 -16.00 -6.45
CA LYS A 109 -5.29 -16.66 -6.84
C LYS A 109 -4.13 -15.68 -6.69
N THR A 110 -3.25 -15.94 -5.72
CA THR A 110 -2.08 -15.07 -5.46
C THR A 110 -1.00 -15.18 -6.52
N ASN A 111 -0.89 -16.32 -7.20
CA ASN A 111 0.03 -16.53 -8.32
C ASN A 111 -0.60 -17.52 -9.32
N PRO A 112 -0.56 -17.23 -10.63
CA PRO A 112 -1.13 -18.12 -11.66
C PRO A 112 -0.52 -19.52 -11.70
N LYS A 113 0.66 -19.72 -11.12
CA LYS A 113 1.32 -21.04 -11.00
C LYS A 113 0.68 -21.97 -9.96
N PHE A 114 -0.14 -21.45 -9.04
CA PHE A 114 -0.84 -22.29 -8.08
C PHE A 114 -2.23 -22.64 -8.62
N ASP A 115 -2.52 -23.93 -8.65
CA ASP A 115 -3.81 -24.43 -9.14
C ASP A 115 -4.99 -23.95 -8.28
N LYS A 116 -4.72 -23.74 -6.98
CA LYS A 116 -5.71 -23.46 -5.93
C LYS A 116 -5.73 -22.00 -5.50
N GLY A 117 -6.91 -21.47 -5.23
CA GLY A 117 -7.09 -20.14 -4.67
C GLY A 117 -7.13 -20.10 -3.14
N ILE A 118 -7.19 -18.87 -2.61
CA ILE A 118 -7.37 -18.59 -1.18
C ILE A 118 -8.69 -17.85 -1.00
N TYR A 119 -9.52 -18.28 -0.05
CA TYR A 119 -10.78 -17.61 0.28
C TYR A 119 -10.55 -16.32 1.08
N ARG A 120 -11.19 -15.23 0.66
CA ARG A 120 -11.19 -13.96 1.38
C ARG A 120 -12.54 -13.25 1.30
N GLU A 121 -12.82 -12.37 2.27
CA GLU A 121 -13.87 -11.37 2.12
C GLU A 121 -13.49 -10.40 0.99
N PRO A 122 -14.44 -10.01 0.12
CA PRO A 122 -14.20 -8.96 -0.85
C PRO A 122 -13.83 -7.70 -0.07
N ILE A 123 -12.64 -7.17 -0.34
CA ILE A 123 -12.27 -5.85 0.16
C ILE A 123 -13.28 -4.91 -0.51
N PRO A 124 -14.09 -4.15 0.24
CA PRO A 124 -14.91 -3.12 -0.38
C PRO A 124 -13.93 -2.26 -1.16
N SER A 125 -14.07 -2.26 -2.47
CA SER A 125 -13.21 -1.49 -3.36
C SER A 125 -13.30 -0.05 -2.89
N VAL A 126 -12.29 0.37 -2.12
CA VAL A 126 -12.01 1.78 -1.94
C VAL A 126 -11.60 2.18 -3.35
N ASP A 127 -12.51 2.85 -4.06
CA ASP A 127 -12.19 3.44 -5.35
C ASP A 127 -10.83 4.12 -5.20
N ASN A 128 -9.84 3.69 -5.98
CA ASN A 128 -8.49 4.24 -5.98
C ASN A 128 -8.50 5.66 -6.59
N THR A 129 -9.25 6.57 -5.98
CA THR A 129 -9.30 7.98 -6.30
C THR A 129 -8.47 8.71 -5.25
N THR A 130 -7.20 8.90 -5.60
CA THR A 130 -6.36 10.07 -5.30
C THR A 130 -6.81 10.93 -4.11
N VAL A 131 -6.18 10.74 -2.95
CA VAL A 131 -6.35 11.63 -1.78
C VAL A 131 -5.57 12.92 -2.01
N SER A 132 -6.25 13.97 -2.44
CA SER A 132 -5.76 15.35 -2.39
C SER A 132 -5.93 15.91 -0.98
N HIS A 133 -4.88 16.56 -0.47
CA HIS A 133 -4.86 17.25 0.81
C HIS A 133 -5.83 18.43 0.86
N SER A 134 -6.66 18.48 1.89
CA SER A 134 -7.36 19.69 2.31
C SER A 134 -7.04 19.96 3.78
N SER A 135 -6.13 20.92 4.00
CA SER A 135 -5.87 21.58 5.27
C SER A 135 -7.04 22.47 5.65
N ASN A 136 -7.67 22.23 6.81
CA ASN A 136 -8.51 23.21 7.47
C ASN A 136 -8.07 23.39 8.93
N SER A 137 -7.79 24.65 9.25
CA SER A 137 -7.36 25.18 10.54
C SER A 137 -8.54 25.49 11.46
N ILE A 138 -8.57 24.93 12.68
CA ILE A 138 -9.32 25.45 13.83
C ILE A 138 -8.46 25.27 15.11
N PRO A 139 -8.41 26.24 16.07
CA PRO A 139 -7.51 26.26 17.23
C PRO A 139 -8.04 25.46 18.44
N PRO A 140 -7.25 25.35 19.54
CA PRO A 140 -7.28 24.18 20.41
C PRO A 140 -8.13 24.37 21.67
N SER A 141 -8.77 23.29 22.11
CA SER A 141 -9.12 23.10 23.51
C SER A 141 -9.10 21.62 23.89
N ASN A 142 -8.15 21.31 24.79
CA ASN A 142 -8.04 20.12 25.65
C ASN A 142 -8.87 18.89 25.29
N VAL A 143 -8.30 18.01 24.47
CA VAL A 143 -8.70 16.59 24.39
C VAL A 143 -7.46 15.73 24.59
N LYS A 144 -7.49 14.87 25.62
CA LYS A 144 -6.50 13.80 25.80
C LYS A 144 -6.44 12.99 24.51
N LYS A 145 -5.31 13.10 23.79
CA LYS A 145 -5.03 12.41 22.53
C LYS A 145 -5.15 10.90 22.74
N ILE A 146 -6.31 10.34 22.40
CA ILE A 146 -6.41 8.93 22.05
C ILE A 146 -5.67 8.83 20.73
N ILE A 147 -4.44 8.33 20.76
CA ILE A 147 -3.65 8.04 19.56
C ILE A 147 -4.32 6.85 18.90
N THR A 148 -5.34 7.14 18.09
CA THR A 148 -5.89 6.18 17.15
C THR A 148 -4.71 5.69 16.30
N HIS A 149 -4.34 4.42 16.46
CA HIS A 149 -3.29 3.77 15.68
C HIS A 149 -3.76 3.73 14.22
N THR A 150 -3.47 4.78 13.46
CA THR A 150 -3.54 4.73 12.02
C THR A 150 -2.47 3.75 11.57
N GLN A 151 -2.88 2.51 11.27
CA GLN A 151 -1.99 1.52 10.69
C GLN A 151 -1.50 2.07 9.37
N VAL A 152 -0.19 2.38 9.30
CA VAL A 152 0.46 2.78 8.06
C VAL A 152 0.38 1.57 7.13
N ILE A 153 -0.46 1.64 6.10
CA ILE A 153 -0.59 0.59 5.10
C ILE A 153 0.75 0.50 4.37
N GLU A 154 1.44 -0.63 4.54
CA GLU A 154 2.75 -0.85 3.93
C GLU A 154 2.58 -1.22 2.45
N LYS A 155 3.24 -0.47 1.57
CA LYS A 155 3.28 -0.75 0.14
C LYS A 155 4.28 -1.89 -0.12
N PRO A 156 4.14 -2.67 -1.21
CA PRO A 156 5.21 -3.52 -1.70
C PRO A 156 6.53 -2.75 -1.85
N MET A 157 7.66 -3.42 -1.58
CA MET A 157 8.99 -2.79 -1.58
C MET A 157 9.32 -2.12 -2.93
N GLU A 158 8.80 -2.68 -4.02
CA GLU A 158 9.01 -2.23 -5.40
C GLU A 158 8.27 -0.93 -5.73
N GLU A 159 7.29 -0.54 -4.93
CA GLU A 159 6.49 0.67 -5.18
C GLU A 159 7.13 1.94 -4.58
N TYR A 160 8.15 1.79 -3.74
CA TYR A 160 8.85 2.94 -3.17
C TYR A 160 9.80 3.58 -4.17
N SER A 161 9.64 4.87 -4.37
CA SER A 161 10.40 5.67 -5.33
C SER A 161 11.07 6.84 -4.64
N LEU A 162 12.29 7.17 -5.08
CA LEU A 162 13.04 8.28 -4.49
C LEU A 162 12.31 9.62 -4.66
N VAL A 163 11.56 9.80 -5.75
CA VAL A 163 10.82 11.04 -6.04
C VAL A 163 9.62 11.23 -5.10
N ASN A 164 8.83 10.18 -4.85
CA ASN A 164 7.60 10.32 -4.07
C ASN A 164 7.81 10.07 -2.58
N ASP A 165 8.69 9.12 -2.25
CA ASP A 165 8.85 8.61 -0.88
C ASP A 165 10.19 9.08 -0.24
N GLY A 166 11.11 9.65 -1.02
CA GLY A 166 12.44 10.07 -0.56
C GLY A 166 13.42 8.90 -0.34
N PHE A 167 13.04 7.69 -0.75
CA PHE A 167 13.90 6.50 -0.75
C PHE A 167 13.42 5.48 -1.79
N MET A 168 14.29 4.53 -2.15
CA MET A 168 13.93 3.38 -2.98
C MET A 168 14.72 2.13 -2.57
N VAL A 169 14.20 0.97 -2.96
CA VAL A 169 14.82 -0.33 -2.69
C VAL A 169 15.01 -1.10 -4.00
N LEU A 170 16.24 -1.56 -4.25
CA LEU A 170 16.58 -2.32 -5.46
C LEU A 170 17.06 -3.73 -5.08
N ARG A 171 16.65 -4.72 -5.87
CA ARG A 171 16.97 -6.15 -5.62
C ARG A 171 18.12 -6.69 -6.47
N SER A 172 18.48 -6.01 -7.54
CA SER A 172 19.46 -6.51 -8.51
C SER A 172 20.64 -5.56 -8.64
N ASP A 173 21.83 -6.14 -8.83
CA ASP A 173 23.05 -5.40 -9.07
C ASP A 173 22.96 -4.53 -10.33
N GLY A 174 22.29 -5.02 -11.38
CA GLY A 174 22.06 -4.27 -12.61
C GLY A 174 21.21 -3.02 -12.39
N ALA A 175 20.10 -3.13 -11.67
CA ALA A 175 19.25 -1.99 -11.34
C ALA A 175 19.98 -0.98 -10.43
N ALA A 176 20.76 -1.47 -9.47
CA ALA A 176 21.57 -0.62 -8.58
C ALA A 176 22.65 0.16 -9.34
N LYS A 177 23.33 -0.47 -10.30
CA LYS A 177 24.30 0.20 -11.18
C LYS A 177 23.66 1.26 -12.05
N ALA A 178 22.50 0.97 -12.65
CA ALA A 178 21.74 1.94 -13.43
C ALA A 178 21.34 3.14 -12.57
N ALA A 179 20.72 2.90 -11.41
CA ALA A 179 20.32 3.96 -10.48
C ALA A 179 21.53 4.78 -9.98
N SER A 180 22.67 4.14 -9.72
CA SER A 180 23.90 4.84 -9.30
C SER A 180 24.46 5.73 -10.40
N PHE A 181 24.32 5.35 -11.67
CA PHE A 181 24.71 6.17 -12.81
C PHE A 181 23.77 7.37 -12.94
N ASP A 182 22.46 7.14 -12.88
CA ASP A 182 21.44 8.19 -12.99
C ASP A 182 21.52 9.21 -11.84
N LEU A 183 21.89 8.76 -10.64
CA LEU A 183 21.97 9.59 -9.44
C LEU A 183 23.40 10.09 -9.13
N GLN A 184 24.35 9.92 -10.05
CA GLN A 184 25.77 10.18 -9.78
C GLN A 184 26.05 11.60 -9.26
N GLU A 185 25.46 12.63 -9.88
CA GLU A 185 25.62 14.02 -9.46
C GLU A 185 25.01 14.28 -8.08
N ARG A 186 23.82 13.72 -7.81
CA ARG A 186 23.15 13.86 -6.49
C ARG A 186 23.95 13.16 -5.38
N ILE A 187 24.55 12.01 -5.67
CA ILE A 187 25.44 11.29 -4.75
C ILE A 187 26.70 12.11 -4.50
N ARG A 188 27.31 12.67 -5.55
CA ARG A 188 28.50 13.53 -5.46
C ARG A 188 28.24 14.78 -4.62
N ASN A 189 27.06 15.36 -4.74
CA ASN A 189 26.63 16.53 -3.96
C ASN A 189 26.19 16.17 -2.54
N GLY A 190 26.13 14.88 -2.19
CA GLY A 190 25.69 14.41 -0.87
C GLY A 190 24.17 14.51 -0.62
N GLU A 191 23.37 14.73 -1.67
CA GLU A 191 21.91 14.81 -1.57
C GLU A 191 21.27 13.44 -1.33
N VAL A 192 21.92 12.38 -1.81
CA VAL A 192 21.43 11.00 -1.75
C VAL A 192 22.57 10.10 -1.32
N LYS A 193 22.26 9.09 -0.50
CA LYS A 193 23.20 8.02 -0.12
C LYS A 193 22.66 6.67 -0.54
N GLY A 194 23.57 5.77 -0.90
CA GLY A 194 23.26 4.39 -1.24
C GLY A 194 24.12 3.41 -0.44
N ILE A 195 23.55 2.30 0.02
CA ILE A 195 24.28 1.18 0.64
C ILE A 195 23.83 -0.15 0.02
N LYS A 196 24.75 -1.11 -0.01
CA LYS A 196 24.44 -2.52 -0.31
C LYS A 196 24.43 -3.28 0.99
N THR A 197 23.32 -3.91 1.32
CA THR A 197 23.16 -4.65 2.57
C THR A 197 23.44 -6.14 2.39
N PHE A 198 23.74 -6.83 3.49
CA PHE A 198 24.11 -8.25 3.49
C PHE A 198 22.99 -9.18 3.01
N ASP A 199 21.74 -8.74 3.11
CA ASP A 199 20.56 -9.43 2.60
C ASP A 199 20.41 -9.32 1.07
N GLY A 200 21.32 -8.62 0.40
CA GLY A 200 21.39 -8.50 -1.05
C GLY A 200 20.56 -7.37 -1.64
N PHE A 201 19.93 -6.54 -0.80
CA PHE A 201 19.25 -5.32 -1.27
C PHE A 201 20.22 -4.15 -1.40
N TYR A 202 19.81 -3.17 -2.20
CA TYR A 202 20.47 -1.89 -2.34
C TYR A 202 19.46 -0.82 -1.91
N TYR A 203 19.80 -0.08 -0.86
CA TYR A 203 18.96 0.98 -0.32
C TYR A 203 19.52 2.32 -0.76
N ILE A 204 18.66 3.17 -1.30
CA ILE A 204 18.98 4.54 -1.71
C ILE A 204 18.02 5.48 -1.00
N VAL A 205 18.53 6.52 -0.33
CA VAL A 205 17.74 7.43 0.50
C VAL A 205 18.25 8.86 0.38
N GLU A 206 17.35 9.83 0.40
CA GLU A 206 17.71 11.25 0.48
C GLU A 206 18.39 11.56 1.82
N ASN A 207 19.49 12.31 1.78
CA ASN A 207 20.28 12.61 2.97
C ASN A 207 19.46 13.44 3.99
N SER A 208 18.58 14.31 3.52
CA SER A 208 17.64 15.07 4.37
C SER A 208 16.69 14.15 5.16
N LEU A 209 16.18 13.09 4.53
CA LEU A 209 15.33 12.10 5.16
C LEU A 209 16.12 11.23 6.15
N LEU A 210 17.34 10.86 5.75
CA LEU A 210 18.26 10.08 6.57
C LEU A 210 18.59 10.80 7.88
N GLU A 211 19.06 12.04 7.81
CA GLU A 211 19.41 12.85 8.98
C GLU A 211 18.22 13.09 9.90
N LYS A 212 17.05 13.40 9.33
CA LYS A 212 15.80 13.67 10.05
C LYS A 212 15.38 12.50 10.95
N TYR A 213 15.52 11.26 10.48
CA TYR A 213 15.04 10.08 11.20
C TYR A 213 16.12 9.33 11.96
N THR A 214 17.40 9.47 11.58
CA THR A 214 18.52 8.85 12.31
C THR A 214 18.54 9.31 13.76
N GLY A 215 18.52 10.63 14.00
CA GLY A 215 18.55 11.18 15.37
C GLY A 215 17.35 10.72 16.22
N LYS A 216 16.17 10.59 15.60
CA LYS A 216 14.95 10.13 16.29
C LYS A 216 15.03 8.65 16.69
N LEU A 217 15.41 7.77 15.75
CA LEU A 217 15.50 6.34 16.00
C LEU A 217 16.64 6.00 16.96
N VAL A 218 17.81 6.62 16.77
CA VAL A 218 18.96 6.44 17.66
C VAL A 218 18.65 6.96 19.06
N GLY A 219 18.08 8.16 19.20
CA GLY A 219 17.68 8.71 20.50
C GLY A 219 16.67 7.83 21.24
N PHE A 220 15.72 7.24 20.51
CA PHE A 220 14.80 6.25 21.06
C PHE A 220 15.54 5.01 21.60
N LEU A 221 16.47 4.47 20.81
CA LEU A 221 17.28 3.31 21.20
C LEU A 221 18.24 3.60 22.36
N GLN A 222 18.78 4.81 22.47
CA GLN A 222 19.58 5.24 23.62
C GLN A 222 18.79 5.17 24.93
N THR A 223 17.50 5.52 24.87
CA THR A 223 16.58 5.52 26.02
C THR A 223 16.12 4.11 26.38
N LYS A 224 15.67 3.32 25.39
CA LYS A 224 15.13 1.96 25.62
C LYS A 224 16.16 0.84 25.62
N LYS A 225 17.41 1.12 25.24
CA LYS A 225 18.54 0.18 25.02
C LYS A 225 18.35 -0.78 23.84
N LYS A 226 17.15 -1.34 23.64
CA LYS A 226 16.80 -2.21 22.51
C LYS A 226 15.32 -2.10 22.15
N GLU A 227 14.97 -2.30 20.88
CA GLU A 227 13.58 -2.31 20.42
C GLU A 227 13.43 -3.06 19.08
N GLU A 228 12.23 -3.58 18.81
CA GLU A 228 11.88 -4.18 17.52
C GLU A 228 11.64 -3.13 16.43
N LEU A 229 12.02 -3.42 15.19
CA LEU A 229 11.81 -2.55 14.02
C LEU A 229 10.37 -2.05 13.89
N SER A 230 9.39 -2.95 14.06
CA SER A 230 7.97 -2.64 13.92
C SER A 230 7.52 -1.62 14.97
N ALA A 231 7.96 -1.79 16.21
CA ALA A 231 7.71 -0.86 17.30
C ALA A 231 8.42 0.48 17.13
N LEU A 232 9.67 0.48 16.62
CA LEU A 232 10.40 1.70 16.28
C LEU A 232 9.68 2.52 15.20
N ALA A 233 9.30 1.86 14.10
CA ALA A 233 8.58 2.48 13.00
C ALA A 233 7.25 3.09 13.47
N LEU A 234 6.49 2.33 14.28
CA LEU A 234 5.23 2.78 14.86
C LEU A 234 5.41 3.99 15.79
N SER A 235 6.45 3.97 16.63
CA SER A 235 6.74 5.08 17.56
C SER A 235 7.06 6.40 16.85
N GLN A 236 7.63 6.32 15.65
CA GLN A 236 8.00 7.47 14.83
C GLN A 236 6.99 7.77 13.72
N ALA A 237 5.90 7.00 13.64
CA ALA A 237 4.89 7.08 12.59
C ALA A 237 5.49 7.08 11.17
N ILE A 238 6.44 6.17 10.92
CA ILE A 238 7.06 5.98 9.61
C ILE A 238 6.84 4.57 9.07
N PRO A 239 6.95 4.35 7.74
CA PRO A 239 6.94 3.02 7.16
C PRO A 239 8.04 2.14 7.77
N PRO A 240 7.78 0.85 8.06
CA PRO A 240 8.80 -0.08 8.57
C PRO A 240 10.01 -0.20 7.64
N ILE A 241 9.79 -0.16 6.34
CA ILE A 241 10.89 -0.17 5.35
C ILE A 241 11.81 1.04 5.47
N LEU A 242 11.25 2.25 5.70
CA LEU A 242 12.07 3.45 5.90
C LEU A 242 12.88 3.29 7.20
N ALA A 243 12.24 2.90 8.30
CA ALA A 243 12.94 2.64 9.55
C ALA A 243 14.11 1.65 9.38
N ARG A 244 13.91 0.58 8.58
CA ARG A 244 14.96 -0.39 8.25
C ARG A 244 16.12 0.28 7.52
N ILE A 245 15.84 1.04 6.46
CA ILE A 245 16.88 1.73 5.70
C ILE A 245 17.72 2.62 6.61
N ILE A 246 17.07 3.44 7.45
CA ILE A 246 17.78 4.33 8.39
C ILE A 246 18.68 3.54 9.36
N LEU A 247 18.18 2.43 9.91
CA LEU A 247 18.92 1.61 10.86
C LEU A 247 20.09 0.85 10.20
N GLU A 248 19.97 0.49 8.92
CA GLU A 248 21.07 -0.12 8.16
C GLU A 248 22.22 0.89 7.95
N PHE A 249 21.92 2.14 7.61
CA PHE A 249 22.94 3.20 7.58
C PHE A 249 23.58 3.43 8.96
N ALA A 250 22.77 3.51 10.02
CA ALA A 250 23.30 3.66 11.38
C ALA A 250 24.12 2.46 11.85
N LYS A 251 23.87 1.26 11.29
CA LYS A 251 24.65 0.04 11.54
C LYS A 251 26.00 0.08 10.85
N GLU A 252 26.05 0.55 9.60
CA GLU A 252 27.31 0.81 8.88
C GLU A 252 28.19 1.83 9.61
N ASP A 253 27.58 2.87 10.18
CA ASP A 253 28.29 3.88 10.99
C ASP A 253 28.69 3.38 12.40
N GLY A 254 28.32 2.15 12.77
CA GLY A 254 28.62 1.55 14.08
C GLY A 254 27.84 2.15 15.27
N ILE A 255 26.79 2.93 15.02
CA ILE A 255 25.97 3.59 16.03
C ILE A 255 24.93 2.61 16.62
N VAL A 256 24.44 1.70 15.79
CA VAL A 256 23.42 0.70 16.14
C VAL A 256 23.90 -0.69 15.74
N ILE A 257 23.48 -1.71 16.48
CA ILE A 257 23.70 -3.12 16.13
C ILE A 257 22.36 -3.87 16.10
N GLU A 258 22.21 -4.76 15.13
CA GLU A 258 21.12 -5.72 15.08
C GLU A 258 21.52 -6.96 15.91
N LYS A 259 20.93 -7.13 17.10
CA LYS A 259 21.26 -8.26 18.01
C LYS A 259 20.62 -9.57 17.53
N GLN A 260 19.42 -9.46 16.98
CA GLN A 260 18.62 -10.54 16.39
C GLN A 260 17.82 -9.96 15.23
N LYS A 261 17.29 -10.80 14.34
CA LYS A 261 16.50 -10.35 13.20
C LYS A 261 15.39 -9.37 13.64
N ASN A 262 15.45 -8.15 13.11
CA ASN A 262 14.57 -7.01 13.41
C ASN A 262 14.65 -6.45 14.83
N LEU A 263 15.65 -6.82 15.65
CA LEU A 263 15.85 -6.31 17.00
C LEU A 263 17.14 -5.49 17.08
N TYR A 264 16.98 -4.19 17.24
CA TYR A 264 18.08 -3.22 17.18
C TYR A 264 18.42 -2.72 18.58
N ALA A 265 19.71 -2.43 18.80
CA ALA A 265 20.23 -1.89 20.05
C ALA A 265 21.26 -0.79 19.76
N TYR A 266 21.29 0.23 20.62
CA TYR A 266 22.31 1.28 20.54
C TYR A 266 23.68 0.71 20.94
N VAL A 267 24.73 1.11 20.21
CA VAL A 267 26.13 0.78 20.52
C VAL A 267 26.75 2.00 21.20
N GLY A 268 26.88 1.94 22.53
CA GLY A 268 27.55 2.96 23.33
C GLY A 268 27.46 2.68 24.82
#